data_AF-A0A7Z8QAH8-F1
#
_entry.id   AF-A0A7Z8QAH8-F1
#
_cell.length_a   1.000
_cell.length_b   1.000
_cell.length_c   1.000
_cell.angle_alpha   90.00
_cell.angle_beta   90.00
_cell.angle_gamma   90.00
#
_symmetry.space_group_name_H-M   'P 1'
#
loop_
_entity.id
_entity.type
_entity.pdbx_description
1 polymer ?
#
loop_
_entity_poly.entity_id
_entity_poly.type
_entity_poly.pdbx_seq_one_letter_code
_entity_poly.pdbx_strand_id
1 'polypeptide(L)'
;FSRYYQYLDIGFVKLSETYIPDNEPTSIGAGIVNSSVNGNDSYYVVQKSPSGFSHHTLGWKIGHKVYLLESSSNKPNLELVTDELFNMAESLAKNHTD
;
A
#
# COMPACT_ATOMS: atom_id res chain seq x y z
N PHE A 1 6.52 10.06 7.53
CA PHE A 1 7.00 10.82 6.36
C PHE A 1 6.21 10.38 5.12
N SER A 2 6.10 11.21 4.07
CA SER A 2 5.32 10.88 2.87
C SER A 2 6.07 11.21 1.58
N ARG A 3 5.95 10.35 0.55
CA ARG A 3 6.42 10.58 -0.83
C ARG A 3 5.26 10.47 -1.81
N TYR A 4 5.36 11.17 -2.94
CA TYR A 4 4.38 11.13 -4.01
C TYR A 4 5.06 10.69 -5.30
N TYR A 5 4.41 9.77 -6.01
CA TYR A 5 4.88 9.22 -7.28
C TYR A 5 3.79 9.44 -8.32
N GLN A 6 4.20 9.85 -9.51
CA GLN A 6 3.29 10.02 -10.64
C GLN A 6 3.53 8.88 -11.63
N TYR A 7 2.47 8.11 -11.88
CA TYR A 7 2.44 7.08 -12.90
C TYR A 7 1.50 7.53 -14.02
N LEU A 8 1.88 7.23 -15.25
CA LEU A 8 1.08 7.59 -16.43
C LEU A 8 -0.30 6.91 -16.39
N ASP A 9 -0.33 5.64 -15.98
CA ASP A 9 -1.52 4.80 -16.11
C ASP A 9 -2.43 4.80 -14.86
N ILE A 10 -1.87 5.04 -13.68
CA ILE A 10 -2.60 4.95 -12.41
C ILE A 10 -2.65 6.27 -11.63
N GLY A 11 -2.12 7.35 -12.22
CA GLY A 11 -2.12 8.68 -11.64
C GLY A 11 -1.15 8.82 -10.47
N PHE A 12 -1.57 9.54 -9.43
CA PHE A 12 -0.74 9.79 -8.26
C PHE A 12 -0.85 8.65 -7.25
N VAL A 13 0.31 8.16 -6.82
CA VAL A 13 0.45 7.23 -5.71
C VAL A 13 1.16 7.95 -4.57
N LYS A 14 0.57 7.92 -3.38
CA LYS A 14 1.17 8.45 -2.16
C LYS A 14 1.71 7.30 -1.33
N LEU A 15 3.00 7.35 -0.99
CA LEU A 15 3.61 6.50 0.02
C LEU A 15 3.61 7.25 1.35
N SER A 16 3.09 6.64 2.41
CA SER A 16 3.20 7.11 3.79
C SER A 16 4.01 6.10 4.59
N GLU A 17 4.97 6.58 5.38
CA GLU A 17 5.77 5.79 6.32
C GLU A 17 5.51 6.31 7.75
N THR A 18 5.13 5.40 8.63
CA THR A 18 4.90 5.66 10.05
C THR A 18 5.79 4.77 10.88
N TYR A 19 6.60 5.38 11.76
CA TYR A 19 7.34 4.66 12.78
C TYR A 19 6.43 4.31 13.94
N ILE A 20 6.53 3.07 14.42
CA ILE A 20 5.80 2.60 15.59
C ILE A 20 6.80 2.15 16.66
N PRO A 21 6.77 2.77 17.85
CA PRO A 21 7.55 2.34 19.00
C PRO A 21 7.26 0.91 19.46
N ASP A 22 8.27 0.23 20.01
CA ASP A 22 8.26 -1.18 20.44
C ASP A 22 7.20 -1.49 21.52
N ASN A 23 6.74 -0.47 22.24
CA ASN A 23 5.76 -0.56 23.31
C ASN A 23 4.31 -0.35 22.84
N GLU A 24 4.08 -0.09 21.55
CA GLU A 24 2.76 0.09 20.97
C GLU A 24 2.32 -1.21 20.26
N PRO A 25 1.20 -1.84 20.68
CA PRO A 25 0.69 -3.02 20.01
C PRO A 25 0.31 -2.67 18.58
N THR A 26 1.10 -3.15 17.62
CA THR A 26 0.81 -2.96 16.20
C THR A 26 0.81 -4.28 15.48
N SER A 27 -0.41 -4.74 15.22
CA SER A 27 -0.69 -5.73 14.21
C SER A 27 -1.46 -5.04 13.09
N ILE A 28 -1.12 -5.34 11.84
CA ILE A 28 -2.16 -5.38 10.83
C ILE A 28 -3.08 -6.49 11.34
N GLY A 29 -4.27 -6.13 11.82
CA GLY A 29 -5.15 -7.09 12.47
C GLY A 29 -5.34 -8.31 11.57
N ALA A 30 -5.16 -9.52 12.11
CA ALA A 30 -5.18 -10.76 11.32
C ALA A 30 -6.46 -10.93 10.47
N GLY A 31 -7.57 -10.31 10.87
CA GLY A 31 -8.82 -10.30 10.10
C GLY A 31 -8.82 -9.43 8.84
N ILE A 32 -7.76 -8.64 8.60
CA ILE A 32 -7.64 -7.73 7.45
C ILE A 32 -6.47 -8.15 6.53
N VAL A 33 -5.56 -8.99 7.01
CA VAL A 33 -4.44 -9.53 6.21
C VAL A 33 -5.00 -10.41 5.08
N ASN A 34 -4.74 -10.03 3.84
CA ASN A 34 -5.25 -10.72 2.66
C ASN A 34 -4.21 -10.82 1.53
N SER A 35 -2.97 -10.44 1.81
CA SER A 35 -1.88 -10.39 0.84
C SER A 35 -0.52 -10.43 1.55
N SER A 36 0.56 -10.47 0.78
CA SER A 36 1.92 -10.32 1.28
C SER A 36 2.74 -9.37 0.40
N VAL A 37 3.68 -8.64 1.01
CA VAL A 37 4.71 -7.83 0.32
C VAL A 37 6.08 -8.25 0.80
N ASN A 38 6.91 -8.78 -0.09
CA ASN A 38 8.27 -9.27 0.16
C ASN A 38 8.33 -10.20 1.40
N GLY A 39 7.36 -11.12 1.51
CA GLY A 39 7.24 -12.07 2.62
C GLY A 39 6.67 -11.49 3.93
N ASN A 40 6.31 -10.20 3.98
CA ASN A 40 5.64 -9.59 5.14
C ASN A 40 4.13 -9.60 4.94
N ASP A 41 3.39 -9.78 6.03
CA ASP A 41 1.92 -9.66 6.03
C ASP A 41 1.49 -8.27 5.54
N SER A 42 0.51 -8.26 4.63
CA SER A 42 -0.06 -7.03 4.09
C SER A 42 -1.57 -7.10 3.96
N TYR A 43 -2.18 -5.92 3.83
CA TYR A 43 -3.58 -5.81 3.44
C TYR A 43 -3.72 -4.93 2.22
N TYR A 44 -4.66 -5.31 1.35
CA TYR A 44 -5.07 -4.54 0.19
C TYR A 44 -6.58 -4.32 0.22
N VAL A 45 -6.99 -3.06 0.16
CA VAL A 45 -8.40 -2.65 0.17
C VAL A 45 -8.67 -1.74 -1.02
N VAL A 46 -9.80 -1.97 -1.68
CA VAL A 46 -10.31 -1.11 -2.74
C VAL A 46 -11.69 -0.60 -2.35
N GLN A 47 -11.81 0.70 -2.14
CA GLN A 47 -13.08 1.39 -1.94
C GLN A 47 -13.54 1.94 -3.29
N LYS A 48 -14.77 1.60 -3.70
CA LYS A 48 -15.35 2.05 -4.97
C LYS A 48 -16.58 2.90 -4.69
N SER A 49 -16.70 4.03 -5.38
CA SER A 49 -17.92 4.81 -5.40
C SER A 49 -18.80 4.41 -6.59
N PRO A 50 -20.12 4.67 -6.50
CA PRO A 50 -21.02 4.54 -7.65
C PRO A 50 -20.65 5.44 -8.84
N SER A 51 -19.87 6.51 -8.64
CA SER A 51 -19.40 7.39 -9.72
C SER A 51 -18.26 6.79 -10.54
N GLY A 52 -17.78 5.59 -10.18
CA GLY A 52 -16.63 4.94 -10.83
C GLY A 52 -15.28 5.44 -10.32
N PHE A 53 -15.27 6.27 -9.27
CA PHE A 53 -14.05 6.59 -8.54
C PHE A 53 -13.66 5.39 -7.66
N SER A 54 -12.36 5.08 -7.60
CA SER A 54 -11.84 4.11 -6.65
C SER A 54 -10.65 4.65 -5.89
N HIS A 55 -10.56 4.23 -4.64
CA HIS A 55 -9.45 4.47 -3.74
C HIS A 55 -8.85 3.12 -3.34
N HIS A 56 -7.55 2.99 -3.54
CA HIS A 56 -6.78 1.78 -3.30
C HIS A 56 -5.80 2.04 -2.16
N THR A 57 -5.75 1.12 -1.20
CA THR A 57 -4.85 1.18 -0.06
C THR A 57 -4.13 -0.16 0.05
N LEU A 58 -2.79 -0.14 -0.04
CA LEU A 58 -1.91 -1.27 0.25
C LEU A 58 -1.05 -0.93 1.47
N GLY A 59 -1.17 -1.69 2.55
CA GLY A 59 -0.39 -1.49 3.76
C GLY A 59 0.42 -2.72 4.15
N TRP A 60 1.69 -2.54 4.52
CA TRP A 60 2.58 -3.59 5.02
C TRP A 60 3.50 -3.08 6.13
N LYS A 61 4.08 -4.00 6.90
CA LYS A 61 4.98 -3.69 8.03
C LYS A 61 6.36 -4.32 7.81
N ILE A 62 7.42 -3.60 8.14
CA ILE A 62 8.79 -4.12 8.23
C ILE A 62 9.39 -3.59 9.53
N GLY A 63 9.73 -4.48 10.47
CA GLY A 63 10.23 -4.10 11.79
C GLY A 63 9.27 -3.10 12.49
N HIS A 64 9.79 -1.92 12.82
CA HIS A 64 9.05 -0.84 13.49
C HIS A 64 8.44 0.18 12.54
N LYS A 65 8.31 -0.14 11.26
CA LYS A 65 7.78 0.77 10.24
C LYS A 65 6.57 0.16 9.56
N VAL A 66 5.51 0.96 9.45
CA VAL A 66 4.35 0.66 8.60
C VAL A 66 4.38 1.58 7.39
N TYR A 67 4.19 0.96 6.23
CA TYR A 67 4.13 1.62 4.94
C TYR A 67 2.72 1.53 4.40
N LEU A 68 2.22 2.62 3.81
CA LEU A 68 0.95 2.66 3.10
C LEU A 68 1.16 3.26 1.72
N LEU A 69 0.76 2.54 0.68
CA LEU A 69 0.56 3.10 -0.65
C LEU A 69 -0.92 3.38 -0.86
N GLU A 70 -1.22 4.60 -1.25
CA GLU A 70 -2.57 5.08 -1.52
C GLU A 70 -2.65 5.60 -2.96
N SER A 71 -3.64 5.12 -3.72
CA SER A 71 -3.92 5.60 -5.07
C SER A 71 -5.41 5.88 -5.22
N SER A 72 -5.74 6.93 -5.96
CA SER A 72 -7.11 7.36 -6.23
C SER A 72 -7.26 7.68 -7.70
N SER A 73 -8.30 7.14 -8.35
CA SER A 73 -8.52 7.38 -9.77
C SER A 73 -9.99 7.26 -10.19
N ASN A 74 -10.32 7.91 -11.29
CA ASN A 74 -11.63 7.81 -11.93
C ASN A 74 -11.57 6.73 -13.01
N LYS A 75 -12.33 5.63 -12.83
CA LYS A 75 -12.42 4.49 -13.74
C LYS A 75 -11.08 3.81 -14.08
N PRO A 76 -10.24 3.45 -13.08
CA PRO A 76 -9.02 2.72 -13.41
C PRO A 76 -9.32 1.32 -13.92
N ASN A 77 -8.41 0.80 -14.74
CA ASN A 77 -8.23 -0.64 -14.83
C ASN A 77 -7.72 -1.13 -13.47
N LEU A 78 -8.57 -1.82 -12.72
CA LEU A 78 -8.27 -2.22 -11.34
C LEU A 78 -7.09 -3.18 -11.25
N GLU A 79 -6.98 -4.10 -12.22
CA GLU A 79 -5.89 -5.07 -12.28
C GLU A 79 -4.54 -4.35 -12.45
N LEU A 80 -4.49 -3.39 -13.38
CA LEU A 80 -3.31 -2.56 -13.58
C LEU A 80 -2.93 -1.76 -12.31
N VAL A 81 -3.90 -1.16 -11.62
CA VAL A 81 -3.62 -0.45 -10.35
C VAL A 81 -3.12 -1.41 -9.28
N THR A 82 -3.69 -2.60 -9.18
CA THR A 82 -3.23 -3.63 -8.24
C THR A 82 -1.78 -4.00 -8.55
N ASP A 83 -1.47 -4.37 -9.80
CA ASP A 83 -0.14 -4.82 -10.21
C ASP A 83 0.93 -3.76 -9.97
N GLU A 84 0.68 -2.51 -10.39
CA GLU A 84 1.61 -1.40 -10.19
C GLU A 84 1.87 -1.11 -8.70
N LEU A 85 0.82 -1.12 -7.87
CA LEU A 85 0.98 -0.90 -6.42
C LEU A 85 1.79 -2.03 -5.77
N PHE A 86 1.53 -3.29 -6.12
CA PHE A 86 2.28 -4.43 -5.57
C PHE A 86 3.72 -4.44 -6.06
N ASN A 87 3.98 -4.21 -7.35
CA ASN A 87 5.33 -4.10 -7.89
C ASN A 87 6.14 -3.00 -7.20
N MET A 88 5.51 -1.85 -6.95
CA MET A 88 6.12 -0.76 -6.22
C MET A 88 6.41 -1.15 -4.76
N ALA A 89 5.45 -1.75 -4.06
CA ALA A 89 5.61 -2.19 -2.68
C ALA A 89 6.74 -3.22 -2.54
N GLU A 90 6.81 -4.19 -3.45
CA GLU A 90 7.87 -5.20 -3.51
C GLU A 90 9.26 -4.56 -3.70
N SER A 91 9.37 -3.61 -4.63
CA SER A 91 10.61 -2.87 -4.88
C SER A 91 11.05 -2.08 -3.64
N LEU A 92 10.12 -1.36 -2.99
CA LEU A 92 10.40 -0.61 -1.77
C LEU A 92 10.81 -1.53 -0.62
N ALA A 93 10.11 -2.65 -0.43
CA ALA A 93 10.38 -3.57 0.67
C ALA A 93 11.74 -4.27 0.54
N LYS A 94 12.15 -4.62 -0.68
CA LYS A 94 13.49 -5.20 -0.95
C LYS A 94 14.63 -4.24 -0.67
N ASN A 95 14.41 -2.93 -0.86
CA ASN A 95 15.41 -1.91 -0.58
C ASN A 95 15.51 -1.53 0.91
N HIS A 96 14.70 -2.15 1.77
CA HIS A 96 14.64 -1.90 3.22
C HIS A 96 14.98 -3.15 4.06
N THR A 97 15.54 -4.20 3.44
CA THR A 97 15.95 -5.45 4.10
C THR A 97 17.44 -5.52 4.48
N ASP A 98 18.14 -4.38 4.56
CA ASP A 98 19.52 -4.30 5.09
C ASP A 98 19.56 -3.88 6.56
#